data_AF-A0A6A3TBW9-F1
#
_entry.id   AF-A0A6A3TBW9-F1
#
_cell.length_a   1.000
_cell.length_b   1.000
_cell.length_c   1.000
_cell.angle_alpha   90.00
_cell.angle_beta   90.00
_cell.angle_gamma   90.00
#
_symmetry.space_group_name_H-M   'P 1'
#
loop_
_entity.id
_entity.type
_entity.pdbx_description
1 polymer ?
#
loop_
_entity_poly.entity_id
_entity_poly.type
_entity_poly.pdbx_seq_one_letter_code
_entity_poly.pdbx_strand_id
1 'polypeptide(L)'
;MRVTPPQMPGDAEPIWKSATRAAIKLMSTALYSKRFIGASALFIYGYASYPIAEPTSTHSLRLAQGLDSHELDRKDPFAVNVRKIAARVGVKNPERISIRVGEETAGASIGANLTVGRRGACIVLPMELYDAFYAPSHLHEKYDIPKRDEIDFVLAHESAHIAKNHSMYTGAFLPVSLIGSCVAIHKIPNKLIAGIVGVLGIVGGNWYLSWSLEHEADEVAAESGFARGGINCFQRRLSRNCEMRSVLNTWMIDERGNYLADTSHPLLTSRIERLKLLATADPVKLIVSSDTATDEAEAY
;
A
#
# COMPACT_ATOMS: atom_id res chain seq x y z
N MET A 1 -80.60 15.81 32.61
CA MET A 1 -79.79 15.26 31.52
C MET A 1 -78.32 15.47 31.84
N ARG A 2 -77.55 14.42 32.15
CA ARG A 2 -76.08 14.48 32.23
C ARG A 2 -75.54 14.07 30.87
N VAL A 3 -74.80 14.95 30.22
CA VAL A 3 -74.13 14.68 28.94
C VAL A 3 -72.77 14.08 29.26
N THR A 4 -72.54 12.84 28.85
CA THR A 4 -71.22 12.20 28.85
C THR A 4 -70.36 12.82 27.74
N PRO A 5 -69.10 13.19 28.00
CA PRO A 5 -68.23 13.68 26.94
C PRO A 5 -67.81 12.53 26.01
N PRO A 6 -67.61 12.79 24.70
CA PRO A 6 -67.21 11.78 23.74
C PRO A 6 -65.79 11.29 24.03
N GLN A 7 -65.58 9.97 24.03
CA GLN A 7 -64.25 9.39 23.99
C GLN A 7 -63.64 9.67 22.61
N MET A 8 -62.57 10.47 22.59
CA MET A 8 -61.74 10.67 21.40
C MET A 8 -61.01 9.35 21.07
N PRO A 9 -60.93 8.94 19.79
CA PRO A 9 -60.26 7.72 19.38
C PRO A 9 -58.77 7.81 19.72
N GLY A 10 -58.20 6.75 20.29
CA GLY A 10 -56.77 6.68 20.59
C GLY A 10 -55.92 6.98 19.36
N ASP A 11 -54.93 7.85 19.55
CA ASP A 11 -53.99 8.30 18.51
C ASP A 11 -53.35 7.11 17.79
N ALA A 12 -53.84 6.82 16.57
CA ALA A 12 -53.19 5.88 15.69
C ALA A 12 -51.83 6.47 15.28
N GLU A 13 -50.77 5.80 15.67
CA GLU A 13 -49.41 6.24 15.42
C GLU A 13 -49.17 6.42 13.89
N PRO A 14 -48.61 7.57 13.44
CA PRO A 14 -48.41 7.82 12.02
C PRO A 14 -47.60 6.69 11.37
N ILE A 15 -48.07 6.19 10.22
CA ILE A 15 -47.47 5.06 9.50
C ILE A 15 -45.97 5.28 9.24
N TRP A 16 -45.54 6.52 9.00
CA TRP A 16 -44.13 6.86 8.80
C TRP A 16 -43.27 6.66 10.06
N LYS A 17 -43.81 6.89 11.27
CA LYS A 17 -43.13 6.59 12.56
C LYS A 17 -43.01 5.09 12.79
N SER A 18 -44.05 4.32 12.46
CA SER A 18 -44.01 2.87 12.53
C SER A 18 -43.04 2.28 11.50
N ALA A 19 -43.04 2.80 10.26
CA ALA A 19 -42.13 2.40 9.20
C ALA A 19 -40.67 2.78 9.49
N THR A 20 -40.40 3.96 10.04
CA THR A 20 -39.04 4.32 10.49
C THR A 20 -38.60 3.48 11.67
N ARG A 21 -39.47 3.18 12.64
CA ARG A 21 -39.13 2.33 13.78
C ARG A 21 -38.91 0.87 13.35
N ALA A 22 -39.70 0.37 12.40
CA ALA A 22 -39.52 -0.93 11.77
C ALA A 22 -38.24 -0.96 10.95
N ALA A 23 -37.94 0.04 10.12
CA ALA A 23 -36.70 0.16 9.37
C ALA A 23 -35.48 0.26 10.30
N ILE A 24 -35.56 1.03 11.38
CA ILE A 24 -34.51 1.11 12.42
C ILE A 24 -34.34 -0.24 13.10
N LYS A 25 -35.42 -0.97 13.41
CA LYS A 25 -35.36 -2.29 14.08
C LYS A 25 -34.89 -3.40 13.15
N LEU A 26 -35.22 -3.32 11.87
CA LEU A 26 -34.84 -4.26 10.81
C LEU A 26 -33.39 -4.01 10.36
N MET A 27 -32.98 -2.74 10.27
CA MET A 27 -31.56 -2.36 10.20
C MET A 27 -30.83 -2.78 11.48
N SER A 28 -31.41 -2.60 12.68
CA SER A 28 -30.75 -3.00 13.93
C SER A 28 -30.71 -4.51 14.18
N THR A 29 -31.37 -5.34 13.37
CA THR A 29 -31.30 -6.80 13.47
C THR A 29 -30.52 -7.42 12.33
N ALA A 30 -30.63 -6.88 11.11
CA ALA A 30 -29.85 -7.32 9.95
C ALA A 30 -28.40 -6.79 9.93
N LEU A 31 -28.14 -5.56 10.38
CA LEU A 31 -26.77 -5.00 10.50
C LEU A 31 -26.01 -5.46 11.75
N TYR A 32 -26.67 -6.06 12.75
CA TYR A 32 -26.08 -6.33 14.07
C TYR A 32 -25.77 -7.80 14.38
N SER A 33 -26.00 -8.73 13.44
CA SER A 33 -25.49 -10.07 13.68
C SER A 33 -23.96 -10.02 13.52
N LYS A 34 -23.22 -10.30 14.60
CA LYS A 34 -21.76 -10.49 14.56
C LYS A 34 -21.33 -11.42 13.40
N ARG A 35 -22.23 -12.33 13.02
CA ARG A 35 -22.11 -13.24 11.86
C ARG A 35 -22.08 -12.50 10.52
N PHE A 36 -22.93 -11.49 10.29
CA PHE A 36 -22.94 -10.71 9.05
C PHE A 36 -21.67 -9.85 8.90
N ILE A 37 -21.22 -9.21 9.99
CA ILE A 37 -19.98 -8.43 10.00
C ILE A 37 -18.78 -9.35 9.78
N GLY A 38 -18.73 -10.50 10.47
CA GLY A 38 -17.69 -11.50 10.28
C GLY A 38 -17.66 -12.06 8.85
N ALA A 39 -18.82 -12.39 8.27
CA ALA A 39 -18.92 -12.84 6.89
C ALA A 39 -18.46 -11.75 5.91
N SER A 40 -18.91 -10.50 6.09
CA SER A 40 -18.49 -9.36 5.26
C SER A 40 -16.97 -9.14 5.33
N ALA A 41 -16.39 -9.17 6.54
CA ALA A 41 -14.94 -9.05 6.73
C ALA A 41 -14.17 -10.18 6.04
N LEU A 42 -14.66 -11.42 6.12
CA LEU A 42 -14.08 -12.57 5.40
C LEU A 42 -14.17 -12.42 3.88
N PHE A 43 -15.31 -11.97 3.34
CA PHE A 43 -15.45 -11.72 1.91
C PHE A 43 -14.50 -10.62 1.43
N ILE A 44 -14.41 -9.50 2.16
CA ILE A 44 -13.47 -8.41 1.87
C ILE A 44 -12.03 -8.92 1.92
N TYR A 45 -11.68 -9.69 2.95
CA TYR A 45 -10.34 -10.25 3.09
C TYR A 45 -10.00 -11.21 1.94
N GLY A 46 -10.94 -12.07 1.54
CA GLY A 46 -10.78 -12.97 0.41
C GLY A 46 -10.54 -12.22 -0.90
N TYR A 47 -11.33 -11.16 -1.15
CA TYR A 47 -11.16 -10.29 -2.31
C TYR A 47 -9.81 -9.56 -2.29
N ALA A 48 -9.44 -8.98 -1.16
CA ALA A 48 -8.18 -8.25 -1.02
C ALA A 48 -6.94 -9.17 -1.05
N SER A 49 -7.09 -10.44 -0.69
CA SER A 49 -6.02 -11.45 -0.75
C SER A 49 -5.90 -12.09 -2.14
N TYR A 50 -6.88 -11.91 -3.04
CA TYR A 50 -6.86 -12.52 -4.37
C TYR A 50 -5.61 -12.14 -5.17
N PRO A 51 -5.13 -10.87 -5.18
CA PRO A 51 -3.87 -10.53 -5.83
C PRO A 51 -2.64 -11.21 -5.25
N ILE A 52 -2.68 -11.66 -4.00
CA ILE A 52 -1.59 -12.43 -3.39
C ILE A 52 -1.61 -13.88 -3.87
N ALA A 53 -2.80 -14.41 -4.13
CA ALA A 53 -2.99 -15.78 -4.60
C ALA A 53 -2.70 -15.93 -6.11
N GLU A 54 -3.10 -14.94 -6.91
CA GLU A 54 -2.98 -14.94 -8.38
C GLU A 54 -2.42 -13.60 -8.89
N PRO A 55 -1.13 -13.31 -8.66
CA PRO A 55 -0.53 -11.98 -8.87
C PRO A 55 -0.51 -11.50 -10.33
N THR A 56 -0.66 -12.41 -11.29
CA THR A 56 -0.64 -12.12 -12.73
C THR A 56 -2.03 -12.24 -13.38
N SER A 57 -3.10 -12.45 -12.59
CA SER A 57 -4.46 -12.50 -13.11
C SER A 57 -4.87 -11.15 -13.72
N THR A 58 -5.81 -11.16 -14.67
CA THR A 58 -6.37 -9.93 -15.24
C THR A 58 -6.93 -8.99 -14.17
N HIS A 59 -7.52 -9.55 -13.10
CA HIS A 59 -8.04 -8.75 -12.00
C HIS A 59 -6.91 -8.04 -11.22
N SER A 60 -5.85 -8.77 -10.89
CA SER A 60 -4.69 -8.21 -10.18
C SER A 60 -3.97 -7.16 -11.00
N LEU A 61 -3.78 -7.41 -12.30
CA LEU A 61 -3.19 -6.44 -13.22
C LEU A 61 -4.07 -5.18 -13.36
N ARG A 62 -5.40 -5.31 -13.35
CA ARG A 62 -6.30 -4.14 -13.32
C ARG A 62 -6.10 -3.28 -12.08
N LEU A 63 -5.94 -3.89 -10.90
CA LEU A 63 -5.72 -3.15 -9.66
C LEU A 63 -4.37 -2.41 -9.66
N ALA A 64 -3.38 -2.94 -10.38
CA ALA A 64 -2.06 -2.34 -10.55
C ALA A 64 -1.93 -1.43 -11.79
N GLN A 65 -3.04 -1.11 -12.46
CA GLN A 65 -3.05 -0.34 -13.71
C GLN A 65 -2.10 -0.91 -14.79
N GLY A 66 -1.99 -2.24 -14.85
CA GLY A 66 -1.08 -2.97 -15.73
C GLY A 66 -1.79 -3.92 -16.68
N LEU A 67 -3.03 -3.64 -17.09
CA LEU A 67 -3.76 -4.48 -18.04
C LEU A 67 -3.14 -4.46 -19.45
N ASP A 68 -2.59 -3.33 -19.82
CA ASP A 68 -1.81 -3.08 -21.03
C ASP A 68 -0.38 -3.66 -20.94
N SER A 69 0.07 -3.99 -19.72
CA SER A 69 1.44 -4.43 -19.51
C SER A 69 1.72 -5.78 -20.17
N HIS A 70 2.92 -5.93 -20.72
CA HIS A 70 3.41 -7.19 -21.25
C HIS A 70 4.53 -7.73 -20.36
N GLU A 71 4.60 -9.06 -20.22
CA GLU A 71 5.67 -9.71 -19.44
C GLU A 71 6.97 -9.73 -20.26
N LEU A 72 8.06 -9.35 -19.61
CA LEU A 72 9.39 -9.41 -20.20
C LEU A 72 9.93 -10.84 -20.20
N ASP A 73 10.75 -11.17 -21.22
CA ASP A 73 11.44 -12.46 -21.26
C ASP A 73 12.33 -12.64 -20.03
N ARG A 74 12.48 -13.89 -19.57
CA ARG A 74 13.30 -14.19 -18.39
C ARG A 74 14.78 -13.80 -18.56
N LYS A 75 15.28 -13.79 -19.79
CA LYS A 75 16.66 -13.42 -20.15
C LYS A 75 16.81 -11.93 -20.45
N ASP A 76 15.73 -11.17 -20.46
CA ASP A 76 15.80 -9.73 -20.68
C ASP A 76 16.71 -9.07 -19.61
N PRO A 77 17.71 -8.25 -20.01
CA PRO A 77 18.64 -7.62 -19.07
C PRO A 77 17.97 -6.80 -17.97
N PHE A 78 16.87 -6.10 -18.27
CA PHE A 78 16.08 -5.37 -17.28
C PHE A 78 15.44 -6.33 -16.29
N ALA A 79 14.74 -7.35 -16.78
CA ALA A 79 14.11 -8.37 -15.94
C ALA A 79 15.12 -9.12 -15.05
N VAL A 80 16.32 -9.42 -15.57
CA VAL A 80 17.42 -10.01 -14.80
C VAL A 80 17.91 -9.05 -13.71
N ASN A 81 18.03 -7.75 -14.01
CA ASN A 81 18.40 -6.74 -13.02
C ASN A 81 17.38 -6.64 -11.88
N VAL A 82 16.08 -6.57 -12.22
CA VAL A 82 15.00 -6.53 -11.22
C VAL A 82 15.10 -7.72 -10.27
N ARG A 83 15.29 -8.93 -10.77
CA ARG A 83 15.40 -10.14 -9.92
C ARG A 83 16.65 -10.13 -9.04
N LYS A 84 17.78 -9.61 -9.54
CA LYS A 84 19.00 -9.44 -8.74
C LYS A 84 18.80 -8.45 -7.61
N ILE A 85 18.15 -7.33 -7.88
CA ILE A 85 17.82 -6.32 -6.87
C ILE A 85 16.82 -6.90 -5.85
N ALA A 86 15.79 -7.59 -6.32
CA ALA A 86 14.82 -8.25 -5.45
C ALA A 86 15.48 -9.25 -4.49
N ALA A 87 16.44 -10.04 -4.99
CA ALA A 87 17.24 -10.94 -4.15
C ALA A 87 18.02 -10.18 -3.07
N ARG A 88 18.68 -9.06 -3.44
CA ARG A 88 19.46 -8.22 -2.53
C ARG A 88 18.60 -7.57 -1.45
N VAL A 89 17.38 -7.20 -1.80
CA VAL A 89 16.36 -6.59 -0.91
C VAL A 89 15.68 -7.62 0.00
N GLY A 90 15.88 -8.92 -0.23
CA GLY A 90 15.39 -10.00 0.63
C GLY A 90 14.12 -10.70 0.14
N VAL A 91 13.76 -10.57 -1.13
CA VAL A 91 12.70 -11.39 -1.74
C VAL A 91 13.19 -12.82 -1.90
N LYS A 92 12.44 -13.77 -1.34
CA LYS A 92 12.63 -15.22 -1.49
C LYS A 92 12.19 -15.63 -2.90
N ASN A 93 12.88 -16.60 -3.49
CA ASN A 93 12.55 -17.11 -4.84
C ASN A 93 12.35 -16.00 -5.89
N PRO A 94 13.30 -15.04 -6.03
CA PRO A 94 13.16 -13.89 -6.93
C PRO A 94 12.99 -14.30 -8.41
N GLU A 95 13.40 -15.52 -8.78
CA GLU A 95 13.16 -16.11 -10.10
C GLU A 95 11.67 -16.32 -10.43
N ARG A 96 10.80 -16.32 -9.42
CA ARG A 96 9.35 -16.45 -9.57
C ARG A 96 8.61 -15.11 -9.67
N ILE A 97 9.35 -14.01 -9.74
CA ILE A 97 8.78 -12.68 -10.01
C ILE A 97 8.56 -12.54 -11.52
N SER A 98 7.30 -12.31 -11.90
CA SER A 98 6.91 -11.82 -13.22
C SER A 98 7.22 -10.32 -13.29
N ILE A 99 8.01 -9.90 -14.27
CA ILE A 99 8.32 -8.48 -14.50
C ILE A 99 7.56 -8.06 -15.74
N ARG A 100 6.70 -7.05 -15.59
CA ARG A 100 5.85 -6.53 -16.66
C ARG A 100 6.08 -5.04 -16.85
N VAL A 101 5.95 -4.58 -18.08
CA VAL A 101 6.07 -3.16 -18.42
C VAL A 101 4.85 -2.68 -19.20
N GLY A 102 4.33 -1.51 -18.86
CA GLY A 102 3.12 -0.92 -19.46
C GLY A 102 3.14 0.61 -19.39
N GLU A 103 2.28 1.25 -20.16
CA GLU A 103 2.16 2.71 -20.31
C GLU A 103 1.24 3.31 -19.23
N GLU A 104 0.25 2.56 -18.74
CA GLU A 104 -0.74 3.09 -17.79
C GLU A 104 -0.32 3.01 -16.32
N THR A 105 0.74 2.29 -15.99
CA THR A 105 1.17 2.05 -14.61
C THR A 105 2.19 3.09 -14.13
N ALA A 106 2.04 3.54 -12.88
CA ALA A 106 3.07 4.36 -12.22
C ALA A 106 4.13 3.53 -11.47
N GLY A 107 4.05 2.20 -11.57
CA GLY A 107 4.80 1.26 -10.73
C GLY A 107 3.88 0.58 -9.72
N ALA A 108 3.97 -0.75 -9.63
CA ALA A 108 3.21 -1.53 -8.67
C ALA A 108 3.86 -2.89 -8.41
N SER A 109 3.72 -3.35 -7.17
CA SER A 109 4.14 -4.68 -6.74
C SER A 109 2.96 -5.48 -6.18
N ILE A 110 2.81 -6.71 -6.68
CA ILE A 110 1.71 -7.61 -6.36
C ILE A 110 2.28 -8.94 -5.87
N GLY A 111 1.72 -9.48 -4.80
CA GLY A 111 2.19 -10.71 -4.18
C GLY A 111 2.92 -10.45 -2.87
N ALA A 112 3.44 -11.52 -2.27
CA ALA A 112 4.03 -11.46 -0.94
C ALA A 112 5.19 -12.45 -0.83
N ASN A 113 6.24 -12.05 -0.10
CA ASN A 113 7.41 -12.88 0.15
C ASN A 113 7.07 -14.23 0.83
N LEU A 114 6.02 -14.27 1.65
CA LEU A 114 5.60 -15.48 2.35
C LEU A 114 5.08 -16.55 1.38
N THR A 115 4.46 -16.15 0.27
CA THR A 115 3.79 -17.06 -0.67
C THR A 115 4.48 -17.16 -2.02
N VAL A 116 5.48 -16.30 -2.30
CA VAL A 116 6.19 -16.23 -3.59
C VAL A 116 6.73 -17.58 -4.08
N GLY A 117 7.21 -18.45 -3.17
CA GLY A 117 7.70 -19.79 -3.50
C GLY A 117 6.62 -20.76 -4.02
N ARG A 118 5.33 -20.42 -3.89
CA ARG A 118 4.20 -21.23 -4.39
C ARG A 118 3.35 -20.47 -5.41
N ARG A 119 3.12 -19.18 -5.17
CA ARG A 119 2.20 -18.33 -5.95
C ARG A 119 2.91 -17.37 -6.91
N GLY A 120 4.23 -17.20 -6.76
CA GLY A 120 4.96 -16.15 -7.46
C GLY A 120 4.63 -14.76 -6.94
N ALA A 121 5.14 -13.76 -7.62
CA ALA A 121 4.82 -12.35 -7.42
C ALA A 121 4.91 -11.62 -8.78
N CYS A 122 4.39 -10.40 -8.86
CA CYS A 122 4.44 -9.59 -10.06
C CYS A 122 4.92 -8.18 -9.70
N ILE A 123 5.82 -7.64 -10.50
CA ILE A 123 6.16 -6.21 -10.48
C ILE A 123 5.78 -5.66 -11.84
N VAL A 124 4.92 -4.64 -11.86
CA VAL A 124 4.52 -3.90 -13.05
C VAL A 124 5.21 -2.55 -13.00
N LEU A 125 5.91 -2.17 -14.07
CA LEU A 125 6.73 -0.98 -14.14
C LEU A 125 6.33 -0.10 -15.32
N PRO A 126 6.46 1.24 -15.20
CA PRO A 126 6.21 2.14 -16.32
C PRO A 126 7.16 1.86 -17.48
N MET A 127 6.66 1.96 -18.72
CA MET A 127 7.46 1.82 -19.93
C MET A 127 8.63 2.81 -19.95
N GLU A 128 8.42 4.02 -19.44
CA GLU A 128 9.46 5.06 -19.39
C GLU A 128 10.65 4.65 -18.54
N LEU A 129 10.45 3.82 -17.51
CA LEU A 129 11.54 3.31 -16.68
C LEU A 129 12.33 2.22 -17.41
N TYR A 130 11.63 1.40 -18.19
CA TYR A 130 12.24 0.38 -19.04
C TYR A 130 13.07 1.04 -20.15
N ASP A 131 12.52 2.03 -20.85
CA ASP A 131 13.23 2.78 -21.88
C ASP A 131 14.43 3.54 -21.31
N ALA A 132 14.27 4.15 -20.12
CA ALA A 132 15.36 4.84 -19.43
C ALA A 132 16.53 3.91 -19.09
N PHE A 133 16.29 2.63 -18.84
CA PHE A 133 17.35 1.67 -18.55
C PHE A 133 18.26 1.39 -19.75
N TYR A 134 17.70 1.44 -20.97
CA TYR A 134 18.42 1.21 -22.21
C TYR A 134 18.90 2.51 -22.88
N ALA A 135 18.51 3.67 -22.34
CA ALA A 135 18.90 4.96 -22.87
C ALA A 135 20.43 5.18 -22.80
N PRO A 136 21.07 5.67 -23.88
CA PRO A 136 22.46 6.09 -23.84
C PRO A 136 22.72 7.23 -22.84
N SER A 137 23.87 7.23 -22.18
CA SER A 137 24.22 8.18 -21.11
C SER A 137 24.02 9.66 -21.47
N HIS A 138 24.30 10.04 -22.71
CA HIS A 138 24.15 11.43 -23.18
C HIS A 138 22.69 11.92 -23.23
N LEU A 139 21.71 11.02 -23.31
CA LEU A 139 20.29 11.38 -23.32
C LEU A 139 19.76 11.72 -21.92
N HIS A 140 20.37 11.16 -20.87
CA HIS A 140 19.94 11.40 -19.49
C HIS A 140 20.06 12.87 -19.10
N GLU A 141 21.17 13.52 -19.46
CA GLU A 141 21.37 14.93 -19.16
C GLU A 141 20.51 15.85 -20.04
N LYS A 142 20.33 15.48 -21.31
CA LYS A 142 19.60 16.30 -22.28
C LYS A 142 18.08 16.34 -22.04
N TYR A 143 17.50 15.20 -21.64
CA TYR A 143 16.05 15.02 -21.51
C TYR A 143 15.60 14.75 -20.08
N ASP A 144 16.50 14.93 -19.10
CA ASP A 144 16.25 14.68 -17.68
C ASP A 144 15.70 13.25 -17.41
N ILE A 145 16.18 12.25 -18.17
CA ILE A 145 15.74 10.85 -18.05
C ILE A 145 16.35 10.26 -16.77
N PRO A 146 15.58 9.48 -15.97
CA PRO A 146 16.09 8.91 -14.71
C PRO A 146 17.38 8.14 -14.94
N LYS A 147 18.38 8.39 -14.07
CA LYS A 147 19.67 7.71 -14.13
C LYS A 147 19.60 6.31 -13.55
N ARG A 148 20.65 5.52 -13.76
CA ARG A 148 20.69 4.12 -13.34
C ARG A 148 20.47 3.92 -11.84
N ASP A 149 21.06 4.75 -11.01
CA ASP A 149 20.87 4.70 -9.56
C ASP A 149 19.43 5.00 -9.14
N GLU A 150 18.77 5.96 -9.81
CA GLU A 150 17.34 6.23 -9.60
C GLU A 150 16.47 5.03 -10.00
N ILE A 151 16.75 4.42 -11.16
CA ILE A 151 16.04 3.23 -11.63
C ILE A 151 16.21 2.09 -10.62
N ASP A 152 17.45 1.78 -10.24
CA ASP A 152 17.73 0.68 -9.31
C ASP A 152 17.09 0.91 -7.93
N PHE A 153 16.95 2.16 -7.48
CA PHE A 153 16.19 2.50 -6.28
C PHE A 153 14.70 2.20 -6.44
N VAL A 154 14.05 2.61 -7.53
CA VAL A 154 12.62 2.32 -7.77
C VAL A 154 12.38 0.81 -7.79
N LEU A 155 13.26 0.05 -8.45
CA LEU A 155 13.19 -1.41 -8.47
C LEU A 155 13.37 -2.03 -7.07
N ALA A 156 14.29 -1.47 -6.27
CA ALA A 156 14.51 -1.91 -4.91
C ALA A 156 13.31 -1.62 -4.00
N HIS A 157 12.71 -0.43 -4.14
CA HIS A 157 11.52 -0.01 -3.42
C HIS A 157 10.34 -0.95 -3.70
N GLU A 158 10.00 -1.20 -4.97
CA GLU A 158 8.93 -2.15 -5.33
C GLU A 158 9.21 -3.58 -4.85
N SER A 159 10.48 -3.98 -4.89
CA SER A 159 10.88 -5.29 -4.35
C SER A 159 10.72 -5.36 -2.83
N ALA A 160 10.92 -4.25 -2.11
CA ALA A 160 10.78 -4.18 -0.66
C ALA A 160 9.33 -4.41 -0.23
N HIS A 161 8.35 -3.86 -0.97
CA HIS A 161 6.93 -4.15 -0.73
C HIS A 161 6.62 -5.65 -0.77
N ILE A 162 7.21 -6.39 -1.72
CA ILE A 162 7.10 -7.85 -1.76
C ILE A 162 7.82 -8.45 -0.55
N ALA A 163 9.10 -8.11 -0.36
CA ALA A 163 9.98 -8.69 0.66
C ALA A 163 9.38 -8.62 2.07
N LYS A 164 8.70 -7.52 2.37
CA LYS A 164 8.11 -7.21 3.67
C LYS A 164 6.63 -7.58 3.75
N ASN A 165 6.05 -8.17 2.70
CA ASN A 165 4.65 -8.61 2.63
C ASN A 165 3.64 -7.47 2.80
N HIS A 166 3.93 -6.29 2.26
CA HIS A 166 3.06 -5.11 2.39
C HIS A 166 1.63 -5.38 1.87
N SER A 167 1.48 -6.18 0.82
CA SER A 167 0.18 -6.63 0.30
C SER A 167 -0.68 -7.40 1.32
N MET A 168 -0.05 -8.15 2.24
CA MET A 168 -0.78 -8.87 3.30
C MET A 168 -1.31 -7.89 4.35
N TYR A 169 -0.52 -6.88 4.71
CA TYR A 169 -0.94 -5.86 5.67
C TYR A 169 -2.07 -5.01 5.11
N THR A 170 -1.93 -4.50 3.88
CA THR A 170 -2.97 -3.72 3.21
C THR A 170 -4.25 -4.53 3.01
N GLY A 171 -4.13 -5.81 2.59
CA GLY A 171 -5.28 -6.69 2.40
C GLY A 171 -6.03 -7.04 3.69
N ALA A 172 -5.34 -7.11 4.84
CA ALA A 172 -5.95 -7.37 6.14
C ALA A 172 -6.53 -6.11 6.81
N PHE A 173 -6.06 -4.92 6.45
CA PHE A 173 -6.36 -3.69 7.18
C PHE A 173 -7.85 -3.30 7.16
N LEU A 174 -8.47 -3.32 5.98
CA LEU A 174 -9.89 -2.94 5.84
C LEU A 174 -10.83 -3.89 6.63
N PRO A 175 -10.70 -5.23 6.53
CA PRO A 175 -11.44 -6.17 7.39
C PRO A 175 -11.26 -5.91 8.89
N VAL A 176 -10.02 -5.70 9.34
CA VAL A 176 -9.71 -5.43 10.77
C VAL A 176 -10.34 -4.11 11.22
N SER A 177 -10.27 -3.07 10.38
CA SER A 177 -10.84 -1.75 10.67
C SER A 177 -12.37 -1.79 10.74
N LEU A 178 -13.02 -2.60 9.92
CA LEU A 178 -14.47 -2.82 9.98
C LEU A 178 -14.87 -3.46 11.32
N ILE A 179 -14.18 -4.53 11.73
CA ILE A 179 -14.41 -5.19 13.01
C ILE A 179 -14.18 -4.21 14.17
N GLY A 180 -13.08 -3.44 14.12
CA GLY A 180 -12.75 -2.41 15.11
C GLY A 180 -13.83 -1.33 15.21
N SER A 181 -14.35 -0.86 14.07
CA SER A 181 -15.44 0.11 14.02
C SER A 181 -16.72 -0.42 14.67
N CYS A 182 -17.05 -1.70 14.45
CA CYS A 182 -18.20 -2.33 15.12
C CYS A 182 -18.01 -2.41 16.64
N VAL A 183 -16.79 -2.72 17.12
CA VAL A 183 -16.48 -2.69 18.55
C VAL A 183 -16.63 -1.28 19.13
N ALA A 184 -16.15 -0.25 18.42
CA ALA A 184 -16.28 1.15 18.83
C ALA A 184 -17.74 1.58 18.96
N ILE A 185 -18.61 1.23 18.00
CA ILE A 185 -20.05 1.50 18.04
C ILE A 185 -20.73 0.89 19.27
N HIS A 186 -20.28 -0.29 19.72
CA HIS A 186 -20.83 -0.94 20.91
C HIS A 186 -20.33 -0.32 22.21
N LYS A 187 -19.06 0.05 22.29
CA LYS A 187 -18.45 0.55 23.53
C LYS A 187 -18.68 2.04 23.78
N ILE A 188 -18.81 2.84 22.72
CA ILE A 188 -18.99 4.28 22.84
C ILE A 188 -20.49 4.59 22.95
N PRO A 189 -20.95 5.20 24.08
CA PRO A 189 -22.36 5.53 24.26
C PRO A 189 -22.85 6.57 23.25
N ASN A 190 -22.03 7.58 22.99
CA ASN A 190 -22.33 8.64 22.02
C ASN A 190 -22.08 8.14 20.59
N LYS A 191 -23.16 7.94 19.82
CA LYS A 191 -23.09 7.37 18.46
C LYS A 191 -22.45 8.30 17.43
N LEU A 192 -22.51 9.62 17.62
CA LEU A 192 -21.78 10.57 16.79
C LEU A 192 -20.27 10.40 16.99
N ILE A 193 -19.82 10.35 18.25
CA ILE A 193 -18.40 10.11 18.59
C ILE A 193 -17.96 8.75 18.06
N ALA A 194 -18.78 7.71 18.22
CA ALA A 194 -18.48 6.38 17.70
C ALA A 194 -18.31 6.37 16.17
N GLY A 195 -19.16 7.11 15.46
CA GLY A 195 -19.05 7.30 14.01
C GLY A 195 -17.76 8.01 13.61
N ILE A 196 -17.41 9.10 14.29
CA ILE A 196 -16.15 9.84 14.05
C ILE A 196 -14.94 8.93 14.29
N VAL A 197 -14.92 8.19 15.40
CA VAL A 197 -13.83 7.24 15.72
C VAL A 197 -13.74 6.14 14.67
N GLY A 198 -14.87 5.60 14.19
CA GLY A 198 -14.88 4.60 13.12
C GLY A 198 -14.32 5.15 11.80
N VAL A 199 -14.75 6.33 11.37
CA VAL A 199 -14.25 6.97 10.14
C VAL A 199 -12.77 7.29 10.25
N LEU A 200 -12.30 7.86 11.36
CA LEU A 200 -10.87 8.14 11.58
C LEU A 200 -10.05 6.85 11.64
N GLY A 201 -10.58 5.79 12.24
CA GLY A 201 -9.94 4.48 12.27
C GLY A 201 -9.77 3.88 10.87
N ILE A 202 -10.78 4.00 10.01
CA ILE A 202 -10.72 3.50 8.64
C ILE A 202 -9.85 4.42 7.78
N VAL A 203 -10.18 5.70 7.64
CA VAL A 203 -9.51 6.62 6.71
C VAL A 203 -8.13 6.99 7.22
N GLY A 204 -8.04 7.50 8.44
CA GLY A 204 -6.77 7.91 9.05
C GLY A 204 -5.84 6.71 9.28
N GLY A 205 -6.40 5.56 9.66
CA GLY A 205 -5.61 4.35 9.80
C GLY A 205 -5.08 3.80 8.48
N ASN A 206 -5.87 3.79 7.40
CA ASN A 206 -5.36 3.40 6.07
C ASN A 206 -4.27 4.36 5.59
N TRP A 207 -4.49 5.66 5.79
CA TRP A 207 -3.52 6.67 5.43
C TRP A 207 -2.20 6.47 6.18
N TYR A 208 -2.25 6.32 7.51
CA TYR A 208 -1.07 6.04 8.32
C TYR A 208 -0.37 4.75 7.92
N LEU A 209 -1.13 3.67 7.68
CA LEU A 209 -0.56 2.40 7.24
C LEU A 209 0.16 2.59 5.90
N SER A 210 -0.49 3.18 4.90
CA SER A 210 0.10 3.42 3.58
C SER A 210 1.43 4.17 3.70
N TRP A 211 1.45 5.26 4.47
CA TRP A 211 2.67 6.03 4.71
C TRP A 211 3.74 5.23 5.44
N SER A 212 3.37 4.42 6.43
CA SER A 212 4.33 3.58 7.14
C SER A 212 4.98 2.56 6.22
N LEU A 213 4.20 1.93 5.33
CA LEU A 213 4.69 0.93 4.38
C LEU A 213 5.59 1.56 3.32
N GLU A 214 5.27 2.76 2.83
CA GLU A 214 6.12 3.51 1.90
C GLU A 214 7.49 3.86 2.52
N HIS A 215 7.49 4.33 3.77
CA HIS A 215 8.74 4.62 4.47
C HIS A 215 9.54 3.37 4.77
N GLU A 216 8.90 2.25 5.13
CA GLU A 216 9.56 0.97 5.35
C GLU A 216 10.17 0.43 4.05
N ALA A 217 9.49 0.60 2.91
CA ALA A 217 10.03 0.22 1.60
C ALA A 217 11.25 1.07 1.22
N ASP A 218 11.20 2.39 1.46
CA ASP A 218 12.35 3.29 1.29
C ASP A 218 13.54 2.91 2.16
N GLU A 219 13.27 2.60 3.43
CA GLU A 219 14.28 2.20 4.41
C GLU A 219 14.98 0.92 3.98
N VAL A 220 14.22 -0.12 3.61
CA VAL A 220 14.79 -1.39 3.14
C VAL A 220 15.60 -1.20 1.85
N ALA A 221 15.13 -0.37 0.91
CA ALA A 221 15.89 -0.03 -0.28
C ALA A 221 17.18 0.73 0.06
N ALA A 222 17.13 1.65 1.03
CA ALA A 222 18.28 2.42 1.50
C ALA A 222 19.33 1.54 2.19
N GLU A 223 18.91 0.69 3.12
CA GLU A 223 19.76 -0.31 3.82
C GLU A 223 20.41 -1.28 2.83
N SER A 224 19.70 -1.60 1.75
CA SER A 224 20.23 -2.40 0.65
C SER A 224 21.25 -1.66 -0.21
N GLY A 225 21.53 -0.37 0.05
CA GLY A 225 22.55 0.43 -0.62
C GLY A 225 22.04 1.29 -1.79
N PHE A 226 20.73 1.53 -1.89
CA PHE A 226 20.12 2.33 -2.97
C PHE A 226 19.71 3.74 -2.53
N ALA A 227 20.07 4.17 -1.31
CA ALA A 227 19.62 5.43 -0.71
C ALA A 227 19.90 6.67 -1.59
N ARG A 228 21.10 6.74 -2.19
CA ARG A 228 21.50 7.86 -3.06
C ARG A 228 20.61 7.98 -4.29
N GLY A 229 20.26 6.85 -4.91
CA GLY A 229 19.36 6.78 -6.05
C GLY A 229 17.96 7.31 -5.70
N GLY A 230 17.45 6.96 -4.51
CA GLY A 230 16.16 7.47 -4.03
C GLY A 230 16.15 8.97 -3.77
N ILE A 231 17.21 9.51 -3.17
CA ILE A 231 17.36 10.96 -2.97
C ILE A 231 17.33 11.68 -4.32
N ASN A 232 18.11 11.21 -5.30
CA ASN A 232 18.15 11.79 -6.64
C ASN A 232 16.79 11.70 -7.34
N CYS A 233 16.13 10.53 -7.28
CA CYS A 233 14.82 10.27 -7.87
C CYS A 233 13.76 11.25 -7.34
N PHE A 234 13.66 11.39 -6.03
CA PHE A 234 12.68 12.30 -5.43
C PHE A 234 13.02 13.77 -5.66
N GLN A 235 14.30 14.15 -5.66
CA GLN A 235 14.72 15.52 -5.98
C GLN A 235 14.38 15.90 -7.43
N ARG A 236 14.61 14.99 -8.39
CA ARG A 236 14.22 15.19 -9.79
C ARG A 236 12.71 15.36 -9.92
N ARG A 237 11.92 14.53 -9.24
CA ARG A 237 10.45 14.63 -9.22
C ARG A 237 9.97 15.94 -8.58
N LEU A 238 10.59 16.41 -7.49
CA LEU A 238 10.28 17.71 -6.88
C LEU A 238 10.54 18.86 -7.87
N SER A 239 11.69 18.86 -8.55
CA SER A 239 12.02 19.89 -9.55
C SER A 239 10.97 19.95 -10.67
N ARG A 240 10.62 18.80 -11.23
CA ARG A 240 9.56 18.68 -12.25
C ARG A 240 8.21 19.18 -11.76
N ASN A 241 7.84 18.85 -10.53
CA ASN A 241 6.59 19.31 -9.95
C ASN A 241 6.58 20.84 -9.76
N CYS A 242 7.70 21.46 -9.38
CA CYS A 242 7.82 22.91 -9.33
C CYS A 242 7.65 23.56 -10.71
N GLU A 243 8.25 22.99 -11.75
CA GLU A 243 8.06 23.43 -13.13
C GLU A 243 6.59 23.31 -13.55
N MET A 244 5.97 22.15 -13.34
CA MET A 244 4.53 21.94 -13.59
C MET A 244 3.65 22.92 -12.82
N ARG A 245 3.96 23.21 -11.55
CA ARG A 245 3.25 24.21 -10.74
C ARG A 245 3.29 25.57 -11.42
N SER A 246 4.47 26.01 -11.88
CA SER A 246 4.64 27.30 -12.55
C SER A 246 3.89 27.40 -13.87
N VAL A 247 3.86 26.32 -14.65
CA VAL A 247 3.19 26.28 -15.96
C VAL A 247 1.67 26.18 -15.80
N LEU A 248 1.19 25.33 -14.90
CA LEU A 248 -0.23 25.05 -14.72
C LEU A 248 -0.91 25.99 -13.72
N ASN A 249 -0.14 26.78 -12.96
CA ASN A 249 -0.61 27.66 -11.88
C ASN A 249 -1.57 26.95 -10.90
N THR A 250 -1.21 25.72 -10.49
CA THR A 250 -2.05 24.88 -9.64
C THR A 250 -1.67 24.98 -8.16
N TRP A 251 -2.67 24.93 -7.29
CA TRP A 251 -2.47 24.86 -5.83
C TRP A 251 -2.33 23.42 -5.32
N MET A 252 -2.46 22.42 -6.21
CA MET A 252 -2.29 21.01 -5.85
C MET A 252 -0.82 20.62 -5.66
N ILE A 253 0.13 21.49 -6.03
CA ILE A 253 1.56 21.29 -5.79
C ILE A 253 2.01 22.43 -4.88
N ASP A 254 2.74 22.14 -3.79
CA ASP A 254 3.28 23.16 -2.89
C ASP A 254 4.53 23.87 -3.48
N GLU A 255 5.06 24.89 -2.80
CA GLU A 255 6.22 25.65 -3.30
C GLU A 255 7.52 24.84 -3.29
N ARG A 256 7.54 23.74 -2.54
CA ARG A 256 8.68 22.81 -2.46
C ARG A 256 8.61 21.74 -3.55
N GLY A 257 7.48 21.59 -4.26
CA GLY A 257 7.24 20.60 -5.30
C GLY A 257 6.48 19.36 -4.83
N ASN A 258 5.94 19.32 -3.61
CA ASN A 258 5.12 18.19 -3.16
C ASN A 258 3.72 18.24 -3.79
N TYR A 259 3.25 17.11 -4.31
CA TYR A 259 1.88 16.97 -4.80
C TYR A 259 0.94 16.64 -3.64
N LEU A 260 -0.02 17.52 -3.37
CA LEU A 260 -0.90 17.49 -2.20
C LEU A 260 -2.16 16.64 -2.39
N ALA A 261 -2.49 16.27 -3.62
CA ALA A 261 -3.65 15.41 -3.90
C ALA A 261 -3.33 13.91 -3.79
N ASP A 262 -2.04 13.55 -3.74
CA ASP A 262 -1.62 12.18 -3.44
C ASP A 262 -1.63 11.96 -1.92
N THR A 263 -2.68 11.29 -1.46
CA THR A 263 -2.85 10.93 -0.04
C THR A 263 -2.33 9.54 0.28
N SER A 264 -2.06 8.72 -0.75
CA SER A 264 -1.53 7.37 -0.60
C SER A 264 -0.04 7.36 -0.24
N HIS A 265 0.73 8.34 -0.72
CA HIS A 265 2.17 8.41 -0.48
C HIS A 265 2.52 9.56 0.47
N PRO A 266 3.58 9.40 1.29
CA PRO A 266 4.09 10.51 2.08
C PRO A 266 4.76 11.54 1.17
N LEU A 267 4.85 12.78 1.66
CA LEU A 267 5.46 13.90 0.92
C LEU A 267 6.89 13.55 0.50
N LEU A 268 7.25 13.89 -0.73
CA LEU A 268 8.58 13.64 -1.30
C LEU A 268 9.69 14.26 -0.44
N THR A 269 9.45 15.44 0.13
CA THR A 269 10.41 16.08 1.04
C THR A 269 10.66 15.25 2.29
N SER A 270 9.62 14.62 2.86
CA SER A 270 9.75 13.78 4.04
C SER A 270 10.53 12.49 3.73
N ARG A 271 10.27 11.88 2.57
CA ARG A 271 11.00 10.70 2.09
C ARG A 271 12.49 11.02 1.88
N ILE A 272 12.82 12.16 1.26
CA ILE A 272 14.20 12.61 1.07
C ILE A 272 14.93 12.81 2.40
N GLU A 273 14.30 13.48 3.37
CA GLU A 273 14.90 13.74 4.68
C GLU A 273 15.25 12.43 5.40
N ARG A 274 14.37 11.43 5.37
CA ARG A 274 14.64 10.11 5.93
C ARG A 274 15.74 9.37 5.19
N LEU A 275 15.72 9.35 3.86
CA LEU A 275 16.78 8.71 3.07
C LEU A 275 18.15 9.34 3.32
N LYS A 276 18.22 10.66 3.52
CA LYS A 276 19.47 11.35 3.89
C LYS A 276 19.99 10.87 5.24
N LEU A 277 19.13 10.74 6.24
CA LEU A 277 19.52 10.24 7.56
C LEU A 277 20.09 8.82 7.46
N LEU A 278 19.42 7.93 6.71
CA LEU A 278 19.86 6.55 6.49
C LEU A 278 21.15 6.47 5.68
N ALA A 279 21.33 7.33 4.68
CA ALA A 279 22.56 7.39 3.89
C ALA A 279 23.78 7.89 4.70
N THR A 280 23.54 8.66 5.76
CA THR A 280 24.59 9.18 6.66
C THR A 280 24.84 8.32 7.89
N ALA A 281 23.93 7.40 8.21
CA ALA A 281 24.10 6.46 9.30
C ALA A 281 25.03 5.33 8.85
N ASP A 282 26.20 5.20 9.48
CA ASP A 282 27.11 4.08 9.24
C ASP A 282 26.37 2.75 9.44
N PRO A 283 26.60 1.73 8.59
CA PRO A 283 25.94 0.44 8.74
C PRO A 283 26.36 -0.18 10.07
N VAL A 284 25.40 -0.31 11.00
CA VAL A 284 25.60 -1.05 12.24
C VAL A 284 25.86 -2.51 11.88
N LYS A 285 27.14 -2.89 11.81
CA LYS A 285 27.55 -4.29 11.74
C LYS A 285 27.14 -4.95 13.05
N LEU A 286 25.97 -5.58 13.07
CA LEU A 286 25.64 -6.62 14.05
C LEU A 286 26.56 -7.81 13.77
N ILE A 287 27.74 -7.78 14.39
CA ILE A 287 28.59 -8.95 14.54
C ILE A 287 27.81 -9.89 15.47
N VAL A 288 27.11 -10.86 14.88
CA VAL A 288 26.64 -12.02 15.62
C VAL A 288 27.89 -12.83 15.94
N SER A 289 28.41 -12.66 17.15
CA SER A 289 29.41 -13.58 17.71
C SER A 289 28.78 -14.97 17.72
N SER A 290 29.25 -15.86 16.84
CA SER A 290 28.96 -17.28 16.96
C SER A 290 29.74 -17.79 18.17
N ASP A 291 29.10 -17.77 19.33
CA ASP A 291 29.55 -18.57 20.47
C ASP A 291 29.56 -20.02 20.02
N THR A 292 30.78 -20.52 19.84
CA THR A 292 31.08 -21.91 19.52
C THR A 292 30.87 -22.69 20.80
N ALA A 293 29.66 -23.20 21.00
CA ALA A 293 29.44 -24.37 21.83
C ALA A 293 30.06 -25.56 21.09
N THR A 294 31.34 -25.82 21.32
CA THR A 294 31.92 -27.14 21.10
C THR A 294 31.44 -28.02 22.24
N ASP A 295 30.36 -28.75 21.98
CA ASP A 295 30.00 -29.93 22.76
C ASP A 295 31.15 -30.93 22.71
N GLU A 296 31.60 -31.30 23.90
CA GLU A 296 32.47 -32.44 24.15
C GLU A 296 31.79 -33.72 23.68
N ALA A 297 32.31 -34.29 22.59
CA ALA A 297 32.15 -35.70 22.29
C ALA A 297 33.36 -36.13 21.45
N GLU A 298 34.40 -36.66 22.12
CA GLU A 298 35.05 -37.92 21.76
C GLU A 298 36.34 -38.20 22.58
N ALA A 299 36.36 -39.40 23.16
CA ALA A 299 37.50 -40.30 23.34
C ALA A 299 38.41 -40.19 24.59
N TYR A 300 38.33 -41.28 25.38
CA TYR A 300 39.21 -41.80 26.46
C TYR A 300 39.00 -41.29 27.89
#